data_AF-S8AFA5-F1
#
_entry.id   AF-S8AFA5-F1
#
_cell.length_a   1.000
_cell.length_b   1.000
_cell.length_c   1.000
_cell.angle_alpha   90.00
_cell.angle_beta   90.00
_cell.angle_gamma   90.00
#
_symmetry.space_group_name_H-M   'P 1'
#
loop_
_entity.id
_entity.type
_entity.pdbx_description
1 polymer ?
#
loop_
_entity_poly.entity_id
_entity_poly.type
_entity_poly.pdbx_seq_one_letter_code
_entity_poly.pdbx_strand_id
1 'polypeptide(L)'
;MSFSSYLKQKAVSALTPTEILAATPTSTAPATAIPAVPVTTAPPVAALSSKFGLSMPSLKGVTGDVLSTIGGGIIPTGIDSTNNNNNAAPIGGIWPRVTAPNDPRLPVVKDKSGYIPPETPNYSISEDKLKAAIQLDADWDKYIDLHPVLLVPGTGSYGGSCYHHNFAKLLRNASPRFATFAWVNVPGAMCDESPKNAEYIAYAMHWLWLRTYRGYTGDDINKHQITVIGWSQGNLSIQWALKYWPHTRNLVKNFVAISADFHGTLLAPPIAAAPAILHQWYFSKFIRTLRANDGDSAYVPTTSIYSSLYDEVVQPQIGDMASAYIKDKRGVGVLNFDLQQRCPFTPAGVLHGHSGVLYNNVAWALTKDAIINGGPAVIGPGRVDLPTESMQLWAPGLNPLDVAATLALIPVAAINMLKFFPIAPIEPALPEYAAKESAALGPVPALTPDLQAIVDANKNKALFSTKPAVDPSVAAALGTTTA
;
A
#
# COMPACT_ATOMS: atom_id res chain seq x y z
N MET A 1 5.29 -28.14 0.75
CA MET A 1 5.66 -28.68 -0.57
C MET A 1 7.19 -28.79 -0.63
N SER A 2 7.79 -29.30 -1.71
CA SER A 2 9.25 -29.39 -1.87
C SER A 2 9.83 -28.07 -2.44
N PHE A 3 11.08 -27.72 -2.13
CA PHE A 3 11.80 -26.58 -2.72
C PHE A 3 11.79 -26.61 -4.26
N SER A 4 11.75 -27.81 -4.86
CA SER A 4 11.59 -28.01 -6.30
C SER A 4 10.23 -27.53 -6.81
N SER A 5 9.16 -27.72 -6.03
CA SER A 5 7.81 -27.20 -6.36
C SER A 5 7.72 -25.67 -6.24
N TYR A 6 8.42 -25.03 -5.29
CA TYR A 6 8.46 -23.55 -5.17
C TYR A 6 9.21 -22.91 -6.34
N LEU A 7 10.38 -23.45 -6.72
CA LEU A 7 11.12 -22.99 -7.90
C LEU A 7 10.37 -23.30 -9.21
N LYS A 8 9.71 -24.46 -9.28
CA LYS A 8 8.79 -24.77 -10.39
C LYS A 8 7.60 -23.84 -10.40
N GLN A 9 7.03 -23.40 -9.28
CA GLN A 9 5.92 -22.45 -9.28
C GLN A 9 6.38 -21.06 -9.76
N LYS A 10 7.58 -20.60 -9.34
CA LYS A 10 8.25 -19.42 -9.93
C LYS A 10 8.51 -19.55 -11.43
N ALA A 11 8.74 -20.77 -11.94
CA ALA A 11 9.00 -21.04 -13.36
C ALA A 11 7.73 -21.39 -14.19
N VAL A 12 6.69 -21.95 -13.58
CA VAL A 12 5.45 -22.44 -14.21
C VAL A 12 4.41 -21.34 -14.31
N SER A 13 4.36 -20.40 -13.36
CA SER A 13 3.60 -19.15 -13.51
C SER A 13 4.13 -18.29 -14.68
N ALA A 14 5.35 -18.53 -15.14
CA ALA A 14 5.90 -17.90 -16.34
C ALA A 14 5.53 -18.62 -17.66
N LEU A 15 4.87 -19.79 -17.61
CA LEU A 15 4.76 -20.70 -18.76
C LEU A 15 3.37 -21.34 -19.00
N THR A 16 2.32 -21.02 -18.24
CA THR A 16 0.98 -21.60 -18.48
C THR A 16 -0.14 -20.57 -18.51
N PRO A 17 -0.86 -20.40 -19.64
CA PRO A 17 -2.19 -19.80 -19.65
C PRO A 17 -3.18 -20.83 -19.10
N THR A 18 -3.90 -20.52 -18.03
CA THR A 18 -5.00 -21.38 -17.56
C THR A 18 -6.33 -20.88 -18.13
N GLU A 19 -7.09 -21.82 -18.68
CA GLU A 19 -8.32 -21.64 -19.44
C GLU A 19 -9.41 -20.86 -18.69
N ILE A 20 -10.08 -19.97 -19.42
CA ILE A 20 -11.32 -19.33 -19.03
C ILE A 20 -12.43 -20.37 -19.15
N LEU A 21 -13.00 -20.80 -18.03
CA LEU A 21 -14.26 -21.54 -18.03
C LEU A 21 -15.39 -20.60 -18.48
N ALA A 22 -15.71 -20.64 -19.77
CA ALA A 22 -16.93 -20.07 -20.33
C ALA A 22 -17.88 -21.21 -20.75
N ALA A 23 -19.14 -21.07 -20.36
CA ALA A 23 -20.22 -22.03 -20.59
C ALA A 23 -20.48 -22.30 -22.08
N THR A 24 -20.90 -23.54 -22.38
CA THR A 24 -21.26 -24.05 -23.71
C THR A 24 -22.44 -23.29 -24.33
N PRO A 25 -22.49 -23.12 -25.67
CA PRO A 25 -23.36 -23.99 -26.44
C PRO A 25 -22.82 -24.45 -27.81
N THR A 26 -23.45 -25.53 -28.28
CA THR A 26 -23.35 -26.31 -29.53
C THR A 26 -23.11 -25.56 -30.85
N SER A 27 -22.14 -26.00 -31.65
CA SER A 27 -22.35 -26.65 -32.98
C SER A 27 -21.00 -27.04 -33.63
N THR A 28 -21.05 -28.06 -34.50
CA THR A 28 -19.97 -28.89 -35.05
C THR A 28 -19.31 -28.33 -36.33
N ALA A 29 -17.97 -28.33 -36.42
CA ALA A 29 -17.18 -28.46 -37.67
C ALA A 29 -15.69 -28.80 -37.37
N PRO A 30 -14.96 -29.52 -38.27
CA PRO A 30 -13.79 -30.32 -37.89
C PRO A 30 -12.44 -29.58 -37.95
N ALA A 31 -11.52 -30.08 -37.13
CA ALA A 31 -10.16 -29.60 -36.91
C ALA A 31 -9.21 -29.83 -38.10
N THR A 32 -8.39 -28.82 -38.40
CA THR A 32 -7.12 -28.96 -39.13
C THR A 32 -5.97 -28.74 -38.15
N ALA A 33 -5.09 -29.73 -38.04
CA ALA A 33 -3.94 -29.75 -37.14
C ALA A 33 -2.85 -28.77 -37.59
N ILE A 34 -2.35 -27.95 -36.66
CA ILE A 34 -1.13 -27.14 -36.82
C ILE A 34 0.05 -27.96 -36.23
N PRO A 35 1.23 -28.02 -36.88
CA PRO A 35 2.36 -28.82 -36.40
C PRO A 35 2.93 -28.27 -35.09
N ALA A 36 3.34 -29.18 -34.20
CA ALA A 36 4.03 -28.85 -32.95
C ALA A 36 5.35 -28.10 -33.23
N VAL A 37 5.50 -26.92 -32.65
CA VAL A 37 6.75 -26.16 -32.64
C VAL A 37 7.63 -26.69 -31.47
N PRO A 38 8.95 -26.92 -31.67
CA PRO A 38 9.82 -27.41 -30.61
C PRO A 38 9.93 -26.38 -29.48
N VAL A 39 9.82 -26.85 -28.24
CA VAL A 39 10.07 -26.08 -27.02
C VAL A 39 11.53 -25.65 -27.01
N THR A 40 11.79 -24.37 -27.30
CA THR A 40 13.07 -23.74 -27.03
C THR A 40 13.05 -23.18 -25.62
N THR A 41 14.05 -23.57 -24.83
CA THR A 41 14.27 -23.08 -23.47
C THR A 41 14.49 -21.56 -23.51
N ALA A 42 13.66 -20.80 -22.81
CA ALA A 42 13.81 -19.35 -22.70
C ALA A 42 15.16 -19.00 -22.02
N PRO A 43 15.89 -17.99 -22.51
CA PRO A 43 17.19 -17.64 -21.95
C PRO A 43 17.05 -17.00 -20.56
N PRO A 44 18.09 -17.07 -19.71
CA PRO A 44 18.08 -16.54 -18.34
C PRO A 44 17.80 -15.02 -18.31
N VAL A 45 17.23 -14.53 -17.20
CA VAL A 45 16.84 -13.13 -16.94
C VAL A 45 17.92 -12.10 -17.34
N ALA A 46 19.20 -12.45 -17.25
CA ALA A 46 20.34 -11.64 -17.68
C ALA A 46 20.39 -11.36 -19.20
N ALA A 47 19.80 -12.24 -20.01
CA ALA A 47 19.73 -12.10 -21.47
C ALA A 47 18.57 -11.19 -21.94
N LEU A 48 17.55 -10.98 -21.10
CA LEU A 48 16.45 -10.05 -21.40
C LEU A 48 16.86 -8.61 -21.06
N SER A 49 17.59 -8.40 -19.96
CA SER A 49 18.17 -7.11 -19.59
C SER A 49 19.16 -6.57 -20.62
N SER A 50 19.96 -7.44 -21.26
CA SER A 50 20.90 -7.04 -22.31
C SER A 50 20.21 -6.69 -23.62
N LYS A 51 19.06 -7.31 -23.92
CA LYS A 51 18.28 -7.06 -25.15
C LYS A 51 17.56 -5.70 -25.14
N PHE A 52 17.24 -5.19 -23.95
CA PHE A 52 16.64 -3.86 -23.75
C PHE A 52 17.64 -2.80 -23.25
N GLY A 53 18.91 -3.14 -23.04
CA GLY A 53 19.92 -2.21 -22.54
C GLY A 53 19.66 -1.69 -21.12
N LEU A 54 18.82 -2.38 -20.33
CA LEU A 54 18.38 -1.94 -19.01
C LEU A 54 19.14 -2.73 -17.93
N SER A 55 20.13 -2.08 -17.31
CA SER A 55 20.77 -2.54 -16.08
C SER A 55 19.98 -2.00 -14.89
N MET A 56 19.52 -2.87 -13.98
CA MET A 56 19.13 -2.44 -12.64
C MET A 56 20.38 -1.91 -11.95
N PRO A 57 20.44 -0.63 -11.58
CA PRO A 57 21.59 -0.15 -10.83
C PRO A 57 21.62 -0.91 -9.49
N SER A 58 22.76 -1.51 -9.17
CA SER A 58 22.91 -2.15 -7.86
C SER A 58 22.65 -1.12 -6.78
N LEU A 59 21.95 -1.49 -5.68
CA LEU A 59 21.74 -0.58 -4.54
C LEU A 59 23.04 0.06 -4.04
N LYS A 60 24.20 -0.57 -4.26
CA LYS A 60 25.52 -0.03 -3.90
C LYS A 60 25.97 1.17 -4.74
N GLY A 61 25.48 1.33 -5.97
CA GLY A 61 25.86 2.41 -6.87
C GLY A 61 24.91 3.62 -6.83
N VAL A 62 23.73 3.48 -6.22
CA VAL A 62 22.67 4.50 -6.21
C VAL A 62 22.72 5.37 -4.96
N THR A 63 23.37 4.92 -3.88
CA THR A 63 23.30 5.57 -2.56
C THR A 63 24.08 6.87 -2.42
N GLY A 64 25.06 7.16 -3.30
CA GLY A 64 25.82 8.42 -3.23
C GLY A 64 25.14 9.55 -3.98
N ASP A 65 24.94 9.36 -5.28
CA ASP A 65 24.44 10.39 -6.18
C ASP A 65 22.94 10.64 -6.02
N VAL A 66 22.12 9.62 -5.75
CA VAL A 66 20.68 9.83 -5.57
C VAL A 66 20.37 10.47 -4.22
N LEU A 67 21.13 10.18 -3.15
CA LEU A 67 20.95 10.85 -1.87
C LEU A 67 21.37 12.33 -1.90
N SER A 68 22.49 12.65 -2.57
CA SER A 68 22.91 14.04 -2.75
C SER A 68 21.93 14.80 -3.64
N THR A 69 21.32 14.15 -4.63
CA THR A 69 20.29 14.75 -5.48
C THR A 69 18.95 14.92 -4.77
N ILE A 70 18.55 14.00 -3.87
CA ILE A 70 17.36 14.15 -3.01
C ILE A 70 17.57 15.31 -2.00
N GLY A 71 18.75 15.39 -1.39
CA GLY A 71 19.15 16.52 -0.54
C GLY A 71 19.27 17.85 -1.28
N GLY A 72 19.42 17.81 -2.61
CA GLY A 72 19.56 18.96 -3.50
C GLY A 72 18.25 19.56 -4.04
N GLY A 73 17.07 19.14 -3.55
CA GLY A 73 15.79 19.80 -3.87
C GLY A 73 14.82 19.02 -4.75
N ILE A 74 14.94 17.69 -4.85
CA ILE A 74 13.92 16.85 -5.54
C ILE A 74 12.61 16.82 -4.75
N ILE A 75 12.65 16.76 -3.42
CA ILE A 75 11.46 16.79 -2.55
C ILE A 75 11.21 18.26 -2.16
N PRO A 76 10.10 18.89 -2.60
CA PRO A 76 9.81 20.27 -2.21
C PRO A 76 9.71 20.45 -0.70
N THR A 77 10.16 21.60 -0.20
CA THR A 77 10.07 21.92 1.22
C THR A 77 8.61 22.02 1.67
N GLY A 78 8.31 21.51 2.88
CA GLY A 78 6.99 21.62 3.50
C GLY A 78 5.95 20.58 3.08
N ILE A 79 6.23 19.69 2.12
CA ILE A 79 5.28 18.63 1.72
C ILE A 79 5.12 17.53 2.79
N ASP A 80 6.14 17.38 3.65
CA ASP A 80 6.21 16.41 4.75
C ASP A 80 5.82 17.04 6.11
N SER A 81 5.12 18.19 6.09
CA SER A 81 4.67 18.85 7.32
C SER A 81 3.69 17.96 8.10
N THR A 82 3.98 17.76 9.38
CA THR A 82 3.13 17.02 10.34
C THR A 82 2.30 17.95 11.21
N ASN A 83 2.38 19.27 10.98
CA ASN A 83 1.75 20.30 11.79
C ASN A 83 0.99 21.30 10.91
N ASN A 84 0.10 20.80 10.07
CA ASN A 84 -0.68 21.63 9.16
C ASN A 84 -1.78 22.38 9.91
N ASN A 85 -1.93 23.68 9.60
CA ASN A 85 -3.03 24.48 10.09
C ASN A 85 -4.31 24.20 9.30
N ASN A 86 -4.90 23.04 9.54
CA ASN A 86 -6.21 22.71 9.00
C ASN A 86 -7.27 23.44 9.85
N ASN A 87 -7.99 24.39 9.22
CA ASN A 87 -9.19 24.98 9.80
C ASN A 87 -10.13 23.89 10.34
N ALA A 88 -10.95 24.22 11.34
CA ALA A 88 -11.95 23.30 11.86
C ALA A 88 -12.75 22.66 10.70
N ALA A 89 -13.09 21.37 10.83
CA ALA A 89 -14.01 20.74 9.90
C ALA A 89 -15.28 21.62 9.79
N PRO A 90 -15.98 21.65 8.63
CA PRO A 90 -17.15 22.52 8.41
C PRO A 90 -18.23 22.34 9.48
N ILE A 91 -18.19 21.19 10.15
CA ILE A 91 -18.96 20.80 11.30
C ILE A 91 -17.94 20.58 12.43
N GLY A 92 -18.13 21.18 13.61
CA GLY A 92 -17.15 21.18 14.71
C GLY A 92 -16.57 19.80 15.09
N GLY A 93 -15.51 19.80 15.90
CA GLY A 93 -14.58 18.68 16.15
C GLY A 93 -15.18 17.27 16.08
N ILE A 94 -14.48 16.37 15.40
CA ILE A 94 -14.88 14.98 15.12
C ILE A 94 -14.93 14.17 16.42
N TRP A 95 -14.15 14.54 17.45
CA TRP A 95 -14.09 13.85 18.74
C TRP A 95 -14.00 14.77 19.96
N PRO A 96 -14.67 14.46 21.09
CA PRO A 96 -15.66 13.43 21.32
C PRO A 96 -17.07 14.01 21.06
N ARG A 97 -17.50 14.11 19.79
CA ARG A 97 -18.85 14.66 19.50
C ARG A 97 -19.85 13.68 18.88
N VAL A 98 -19.46 12.45 18.59
CA VAL A 98 -20.36 11.48 17.95
C VAL A 98 -21.05 10.53 18.94
N THR A 99 -21.21 10.94 20.20
CA THR A 99 -21.91 10.16 21.24
C THR A 99 -23.14 10.85 21.84
N ALA A 100 -23.53 12.05 21.37
CA ALA A 100 -24.74 12.71 21.85
C ALA A 100 -25.93 12.40 20.93
N PRO A 101 -26.98 11.70 21.40
CA PRO A 101 -28.20 11.42 20.62
C PRO A 101 -28.92 12.68 20.09
N ASN A 102 -28.56 13.86 20.60
CA ASN A 102 -29.28 15.11 20.40
C ASN A 102 -28.39 16.28 19.87
N ASP A 103 -27.16 16.04 19.38
CA ASP A 103 -26.40 17.12 18.71
C ASP A 103 -26.89 17.23 17.24
N PRO A 104 -27.57 18.31 16.84
CA PRO A 104 -28.19 18.43 15.51
C PRO A 104 -27.19 18.57 14.36
N ARG A 105 -25.88 18.60 14.66
CA ARG A 105 -24.84 19.00 13.70
C ARG A 105 -24.00 17.86 13.13
N LEU A 106 -23.95 16.67 13.72
CA LEU A 106 -23.18 15.53 13.18
C LEU A 106 -24.05 14.27 13.12
N PRO A 107 -24.50 13.82 11.95
CA PRO A 107 -25.21 12.56 11.85
C PRO A 107 -24.21 11.44 11.60
N VAL A 108 -24.12 10.66 12.65
CA VAL A 108 -24.11 9.22 12.64
C VAL A 108 -24.40 8.56 11.29
N VAL A 109 -23.37 7.87 10.80
CA VAL A 109 -23.47 6.92 9.69
C VAL A 109 -24.43 5.80 10.10
N LYS A 110 -25.64 5.81 9.52
CA LYS A 110 -26.73 4.89 9.85
C LYS A 110 -26.40 3.43 9.49
N ASP A 111 -26.05 2.65 10.50
CA ASP A 111 -26.78 1.39 10.78
C ASP A 111 -28.27 1.76 11.01
N LYS A 112 -29.23 0.86 10.77
CA LYS A 112 -30.66 1.06 11.07
C LYS A 112 -30.95 1.59 12.50
N SER A 113 -29.98 1.56 13.43
CA SER A 113 -30.04 2.15 14.77
C SER A 113 -29.49 3.60 14.89
N GLY A 114 -28.71 4.10 13.93
CA GLY A 114 -28.17 5.47 13.95
C GLY A 114 -27.18 5.76 15.09
N TYR A 115 -26.24 4.84 15.39
CA TYR A 115 -25.15 5.02 16.37
C TYR A 115 -23.75 4.79 15.76
N ILE A 116 -22.68 5.51 16.18
CA ILE A 116 -21.32 4.92 16.08
C ILE A 116 -21.41 3.64 16.89
N PRO A 117 -21.10 2.47 16.32
CA PRO A 117 -21.25 1.23 17.07
C PRO A 117 -20.47 1.37 18.39
N PRO A 118 -21.10 1.13 19.57
CA PRO A 118 -20.48 1.31 20.89
C PRO A 118 -19.10 0.64 21.03
N GLU A 119 -18.83 -0.35 20.20
CA GLU A 119 -17.55 -1.05 20.05
C GLU A 119 -16.42 -0.26 19.37
N THR A 120 -16.66 0.96 18.86
CA THR A 120 -15.60 1.79 18.26
C THR A 120 -14.66 2.31 19.35
N PRO A 121 -13.35 2.01 19.29
CA PRO A 121 -12.41 2.43 20.31
C PRO A 121 -12.17 3.94 20.26
N ASN A 122 -11.89 4.51 21.44
CA ASN A 122 -11.43 5.89 21.55
C ASN A 122 -10.03 6.03 20.92
N TYR A 123 -9.79 7.17 20.29
CA TYR A 123 -8.44 7.56 19.90
C TYR A 123 -7.58 7.83 21.14
N SER A 124 -6.37 7.29 21.15
CA SER A 124 -5.34 7.61 22.14
C SER A 124 -4.62 8.92 21.81
N ILE A 125 -4.70 9.37 20.55
CA ILE A 125 -4.09 10.60 20.04
C ILE A 125 -5.13 11.74 20.05
N SER A 126 -4.70 12.94 20.45
CA SER A 126 -5.58 14.11 20.45
C SER A 126 -6.03 14.51 19.05
N GLU A 127 -7.27 15.00 18.93
CA GLU A 127 -7.84 15.41 17.65
C GLU A 127 -6.97 16.43 16.91
N ASP A 128 -6.40 17.42 17.62
CA ASP A 128 -5.53 18.41 16.99
C ASP A 128 -4.30 17.79 16.34
N LYS A 129 -3.69 16.77 16.95
CA LYS A 129 -2.56 16.05 16.37
C LYS A 129 -3.00 15.22 15.17
N LEU A 130 -4.12 14.49 15.29
CA LEU A 130 -4.68 13.68 14.21
C LEU A 130 -4.99 14.55 12.97
N LYS A 131 -5.63 15.69 13.20
CA LYS A 131 -6.00 16.67 12.17
C LYS A 131 -4.79 17.34 11.53
N ALA A 132 -3.77 17.69 12.30
CA ALA A 132 -2.59 18.41 11.80
C ALA A 132 -1.71 17.55 10.86
N ALA A 133 -1.83 16.23 10.91
CA ALA A 133 -1.12 15.31 10.01
C ALA A 133 -1.71 15.26 8.59
N ILE A 134 -2.90 15.81 8.35
CA ILE A 134 -3.56 15.75 7.05
C ILE A 134 -3.07 16.91 6.19
N GLN A 135 -2.72 16.65 4.93
CA GLN A 135 -2.35 17.68 3.97
C GLN A 135 -3.23 17.58 2.73
N LEU A 136 -3.98 18.64 2.46
CA LEU A 136 -4.80 18.78 1.26
C LEU A 136 -3.92 19.17 0.05
N ASP A 137 -4.29 18.72 -1.15
CA ASP A 137 -3.73 19.28 -2.40
C ASP A 137 -3.99 20.79 -2.46
N ALA A 138 -3.08 21.54 -3.09
CA ALA A 138 -3.16 23.00 -3.13
C ALA A 138 -4.48 23.49 -3.77
N ASP A 139 -4.99 22.76 -4.76
CA ASP A 139 -6.25 23.05 -5.46
C ASP A 139 -7.45 22.30 -4.85
N TRP A 140 -7.36 21.81 -3.61
CA TRP A 140 -8.40 20.98 -3.00
C TRP A 140 -9.80 21.59 -3.10
N ASP A 141 -9.96 22.84 -2.66
CA ASP A 141 -11.26 23.52 -2.64
C ASP A 141 -11.81 23.77 -4.06
N LYS A 142 -10.94 23.91 -5.06
CA LYS A 142 -11.32 24.06 -6.47
C LYS A 142 -11.89 22.76 -7.06
N TYR A 143 -11.41 21.62 -6.59
CA TYR A 143 -11.76 20.30 -7.11
C TYR A 143 -12.51 19.43 -6.10
N ILE A 144 -13.08 20.05 -5.05
CA ILE A 144 -13.70 19.35 -3.92
C ILE A 144 -14.92 18.49 -4.31
N ASP A 145 -15.56 18.83 -5.43
CA ASP A 145 -16.71 18.10 -5.97
C ASP A 145 -16.30 16.96 -6.94
N LEU A 146 -14.99 16.79 -7.20
CA LEU A 146 -14.45 15.62 -7.91
C LEU A 146 -14.28 14.43 -6.95
N HIS A 147 -13.78 13.29 -7.44
CA HIS A 147 -13.52 12.12 -6.60
C HIS A 147 -12.47 12.42 -5.53
N PRO A 148 -12.80 12.37 -4.23
CA PRO A 148 -11.85 12.62 -3.16
C PRO A 148 -11.00 11.38 -2.87
N VAL A 149 -9.68 11.57 -2.84
CA VAL A 149 -8.70 10.49 -2.65
C VAL A 149 -7.85 10.76 -1.40
N LEU A 150 -7.72 9.76 -0.52
CA LEU A 150 -6.79 9.78 0.60
C LEU A 150 -5.59 8.89 0.28
N LEU A 151 -4.39 9.47 0.30
CA LEU A 151 -3.12 8.79 0.06
C LEU A 151 -2.42 8.49 1.40
N VAL A 152 -2.08 7.22 1.65
CA VAL A 152 -1.57 6.73 2.94
C VAL A 152 -0.16 6.13 2.79
N PRO A 153 0.89 6.76 3.35
CA PRO A 153 2.27 6.39 3.11
C PRO A 153 2.66 5.04 3.73
N GLY A 154 3.85 4.57 3.35
CA GLY A 154 4.47 3.35 3.84
C GLY A 154 5.43 3.58 5.01
N THR A 155 6.05 2.50 5.47
CA THR A 155 7.06 2.54 6.54
C THR A 155 8.22 3.44 6.18
N GLY A 156 8.63 4.32 7.10
CA GLY A 156 9.75 5.23 6.91
C GLY A 156 9.45 6.40 5.98
N SER A 157 8.21 6.61 5.53
CA SER A 157 7.86 7.74 4.67
C SER A 157 6.72 8.59 5.23
N TYR A 158 6.71 9.85 4.80
CA TYR A 158 5.58 10.76 4.94
C TYR A 158 4.75 10.73 3.64
N GLY A 159 3.51 11.19 3.70
CA GLY A 159 2.61 11.23 2.54
C GLY A 159 3.18 12.07 1.38
N GLY A 160 3.77 13.23 1.70
CA GLY A 160 4.37 14.11 0.71
C GLY A 160 5.48 13.41 -0.09
N SER A 161 6.56 13.02 0.59
CA SER A 161 7.69 12.31 -0.02
C SER A 161 7.24 11.04 -0.74
N CYS A 162 6.34 10.26 -0.15
CA CYS A 162 5.81 9.02 -0.74
C CYS A 162 5.13 9.26 -2.10
N TYR A 163 4.29 10.28 -2.23
CA TYR A 163 3.37 10.38 -3.36
C TYR A 163 3.66 11.51 -4.34
N HIS A 164 4.46 12.52 -3.96
CA HIS A 164 4.66 13.75 -4.75
C HIS A 164 5.05 13.47 -6.21
N HIS A 165 5.91 12.48 -6.44
CA HIS A 165 6.43 12.12 -7.76
C HIS A 165 5.67 11.00 -8.47
N ASN A 166 4.55 10.51 -7.93
CA ASN A 166 3.82 9.41 -8.54
C ASN A 166 2.31 9.69 -8.53
N PHE A 167 1.53 9.00 -7.71
CA PHE A 167 0.07 9.09 -7.71
C PHE A 167 -0.42 10.51 -7.45
N ALA A 168 0.22 11.29 -6.57
CA ALA A 168 -0.19 12.69 -6.38
C ALA A 168 0.04 13.53 -7.64
N LYS A 169 1.15 13.33 -8.36
CA LYS A 169 1.42 14.01 -9.64
C LYS A 169 0.43 13.59 -10.72
N LEU A 170 0.15 12.30 -10.83
CA LEU A 170 -0.79 11.73 -11.80
C LEU A 170 -2.21 12.22 -11.56
N LEU A 171 -2.67 12.21 -10.31
CA LEU A 171 -3.95 12.80 -9.92
C LEU A 171 -3.95 14.29 -10.23
N ARG A 172 -2.84 14.99 -9.91
CA ARG A 172 -2.76 16.44 -10.09
C ARG A 172 -2.89 16.88 -11.55
N ASN A 173 -2.18 16.17 -12.42
CA ASN A 173 -1.99 16.55 -13.81
C ASN A 173 -2.89 15.78 -14.78
N ALA A 174 -3.85 15.00 -14.27
CA ALA A 174 -4.83 14.33 -15.09
C ALA A 174 -5.61 15.35 -15.95
N SER A 175 -5.80 15.02 -17.23
CA SER A 175 -6.56 15.84 -18.18
C SER A 175 -7.66 15.01 -18.84
N PRO A 176 -8.95 15.33 -18.62
CA PRO A 176 -9.44 16.29 -17.63
C PRO A 176 -9.14 15.83 -16.19
N ARG A 177 -9.09 16.79 -15.26
CA ARG A 177 -8.96 16.49 -13.83
C ARG A 177 -10.22 15.73 -13.38
N PHE A 178 -10.05 14.59 -12.73
CA PHE A 178 -11.16 13.74 -12.28
C PHE A 178 -11.19 13.49 -10.76
N ALA A 179 -10.17 13.94 -10.03
CA ALA A 179 -10.03 13.70 -8.60
C ALA A 179 -9.38 14.88 -7.88
N THR A 180 -9.74 15.05 -6.61
CA THR A 180 -8.99 15.83 -5.62
C THR A 180 -8.36 14.88 -4.61
N PHE A 181 -7.31 15.29 -3.91
CA PHE A 181 -6.66 14.38 -2.97
C PHE A 181 -6.06 15.07 -1.77
N ALA A 182 -5.87 14.27 -0.73
CA ALA A 182 -5.09 14.60 0.44
C ALA A 182 -4.11 13.45 0.72
N TRP A 183 -3.03 13.73 1.42
CA TRP A 183 -2.17 12.70 1.99
C TRP A 183 -2.02 12.90 3.49
N VAL A 184 -1.57 11.85 4.18
CA VAL A 184 -1.31 11.90 5.63
C VAL A 184 0.19 11.85 5.89
N ASN A 185 0.70 12.81 6.65
CA ASN A 185 2.07 12.85 7.16
C ASN A 185 2.04 12.39 8.62
N VAL A 186 2.00 11.07 8.84
CA VAL A 186 2.00 10.49 10.19
C VAL A 186 3.34 10.81 10.88
N PRO A 187 3.33 11.41 12.09
CA PRO A 187 4.56 11.70 12.83
C PRO A 187 5.44 10.46 13.01
N GLY A 188 6.76 10.66 12.90
CA GLY A 188 7.71 9.54 12.91
C GLY A 188 7.74 8.74 11.61
N ALA A 189 7.19 9.26 10.50
CA ALA A 189 7.22 8.64 9.18
C ALA A 189 6.73 7.19 9.18
N MET A 190 5.59 6.92 9.84
CA MET A 190 5.00 5.57 9.98
C MET A 190 5.89 4.56 10.73
N CYS A 191 6.94 4.98 11.46
CA CYS A 191 7.83 4.07 12.18
C CYS A 191 7.34 3.70 13.59
N ASP A 192 6.43 4.48 14.17
CA ASP A 192 5.84 4.22 15.49
C ASP A 192 4.85 3.06 15.44
N GLU A 193 4.28 2.69 16.58
CA GLU A 193 3.35 1.57 16.74
C GLU A 193 2.22 1.62 15.69
N SER A 194 2.18 0.62 14.80
CA SER A 194 1.17 0.54 13.73
C SER A 194 -0.30 0.74 14.15
N PRO A 195 -0.79 0.30 15.34
CA PRO A 195 -2.11 0.69 15.81
C PRO A 195 -2.31 2.21 15.97
N LYS A 196 -1.28 2.94 16.45
CA LYS A 196 -1.30 4.42 16.55
C LYS A 196 -1.25 5.06 15.17
N ASN A 197 -0.44 4.52 14.25
CA ASN A 197 -0.44 4.98 12.85
C ASN A 197 -1.84 4.85 12.24
N ALA A 198 -2.55 3.75 12.52
CA ALA A 198 -3.92 3.52 12.07
C ALA A 198 -4.95 4.52 12.64
N GLU A 199 -4.73 5.10 13.83
CA GLU A 199 -5.60 6.15 14.37
C GLU A 199 -5.60 7.40 13.47
N TYR A 200 -4.42 7.84 13.00
CA TYR A 200 -4.31 8.93 12.02
C TYR A 200 -5.09 8.64 10.75
N ILE A 201 -5.04 7.40 10.28
CA ILE A 201 -5.70 7.00 9.02
C ILE A 201 -7.22 6.91 9.19
N ALA A 202 -7.69 6.30 10.29
CA ALA A 202 -9.12 6.25 10.61
C ALA A 202 -9.71 7.66 10.73
N TYR A 203 -9.00 8.55 11.44
CA TYR A 203 -9.40 9.95 11.58
C TYR A 203 -9.38 10.68 10.24
N ALA A 204 -8.32 10.51 9.43
CA ALA A 204 -8.21 11.17 8.13
C ALA A 204 -9.31 10.73 7.15
N MET A 205 -9.70 9.46 7.15
CA MET A 205 -10.84 8.97 6.35
C MET A 205 -12.12 9.72 6.72
N HIS A 206 -12.40 9.84 8.02
CA HIS A 206 -13.58 10.52 8.52
C HIS A 206 -13.54 12.02 8.21
N TRP A 207 -12.42 12.67 8.53
CA TRP A 207 -12.24 14.10 8.32
C TRP A 207 -12.35 14.50 6.85
N LEU A 208 -11.74 13.71 5.95
CA LEU A 208 -11.80 13.98 4.51
C LEU A 208 -13.22 13.84 3.95
N TRP A 209 -13.93 12.79 4.36
CA TRP A 209 -15.34 12.61 3.98
C TRP A 209 -16.23 13.76 4.47
N LEU A 210 -16.01 14.27 5.69
CA LEU A 210 -16.74 15.44 6.19
C LEU A 210 -16.47 16.72 5.37
N ARG A 211 -15.29 16.86 4.78
CA ARG A 211 -14.95 18.02 3.92
C ARG A 211 -15.69 17.99 2.59
N THR A 212 -15.92 16.81 2.03
CA THR A 212 -16.60 16.63 0.74
C THR A 212 -18.12 16.62 0.88
N TYR A 213 -18.61 16.44 2.11
CA TYR A 213 -20.03 16.35 2.45
C TYR A 213 -20.87 17.60 2.08
N ARG A 214 -22.07 17.43 1.49
CA ARG A 214 -22.96 18.53 1.06
C ARG A 214 -24.45 18.43 1.46
N GLY A 215 -24.85 17.47 2.28
CA GLY A 215 -26.26 17.33 2.71
C GLY A 215 -26.68 15.87 2.90
N TYR A 216 -27.79 15.61 3.60
CA TYR A 216 -28.14 14.29 4.16
C TYR A 216 -29.22 13.50 3.40
N THR A 217 -29.12 13.39 2.08
CA THR A 217 -29.83 12.31 1.38
C THR A 217 -28.95 11.05 1.28
N GLY A 218 -29.55 9.86 1.20
CA GLY A 218 -28.80 8.62 1.00
C GLY A 218 -27.95 8.62 -0.28
N ASP A 219 -28.43 9.33 -1.31
CA ASP A 219 -27.69 9.54 -2.55
C ASP A 219 -26.47 10.46 -2.34
N ASP A 220 -26.51 11.40 -1.39
CA ASP A 220 -25.39 12.29 -1.09
C ASP A 220 -24.26 11.55 -0.37
N ILE A 221 -24.58 10.60 0.52
CA ILE A 221 -23.55 9.79 1.21
C ILE A 221 -22.69 9.04 0.19
N ASN A 222 -23.33 8.35 -0.77
CA ASN A 222 -22.63 7.56 -1.78
C ASN A 222 -21.83 8.43 -2.78
N LYS A 223 -22.26 9.67 -3.03
CA LYS A 223 -21.54 10.62 -3.90
C LYS A 223 -20.24 11.14 -3.28
N HIS A 224 -20.17 11.21 -1.95
CA HIS A 224 -19.06 11.85 -1.24
C HIS A 224 -18.09 10.86 -0.57
N GLN A 225 -18.31 9.56 -0.74
CA GLN A 225 -17.37 8.53 -0.31
C GLN A 225 -15.98 8.75 -0.92
N ILE A 226 -14.94 8.47 -0.14
CA ILE A 226 -13.55 8.65 -0.54
C ILE A 226 -12.97 7.36 -1.11
N THR A 227 -12.06 7.47 -2.06
CA THR A 227 -11.13 6.37 -2.39
C THR A 227 -9.93 6.47 -1.47
N VAL A 228 -9.50 5.37 -0.87
CA VAL A 228 -8.28 5.35 -0.06
C VAL A 228 -7.22 4.51 -0.75
N ILE A 229 -6.01 5.04 -0.86
CA ILE A 229 -4.89 4.38 -1.53
C ILE A 229 -3.75 4.24 -0.52
N GLY A 230 -3.36 2.99 -0.26
CA GLY A 230 -2.24 2.68 0.63
C GLY A 230 -1.03 2.19 -0.14
N TRP A 231 0.16 2.54 0.35
CA TRP A 231 1.41 1.90 -0.06
C TRP A 231 2.08 1.21 1.13
N SER A 232 2.60 0.00 0.94
CA SER A 232 3.33 -0.73 2.00
C SER A 232 2.49 -0.83 3.29
N GLN A 233 3.07 -0.54 4.46
CA GLN A 233 2.38 -0.48 5.76
C GLN A 233 1.15 0.45 5.81
N GLY A 234 1.03 1.42 4.91
CA GLY A 234 -0.19 2.22 4.79
C GLY A 234 -1.43 1.35 4.61
N ASN A 235 -1.28 0.22 3.93
CA ASN A 235 -2.32 -0.79 3.74
C ASN A 235 -2.72 -1.47 5.06
N LEU A 236 -1.76 -1.79 5.92
CA LEU A 236 -2.03 -2.31 7.27
C LEU A 236 -2.81 -1.29 8.10
N SER A 237 -2.45 -0.01 8.01
CA SER A 237 -3.13 1.06 8.75
C SER A 237 -4.56 1.26 8.27
N ILE A 238 -4.79 1.21 6.95
CA ILE A 238 -6.14 1.26 6.35
C ILE A 238 -6.98 0.06 6.79
N GLN A 239 -6.45 -1.16 6.65
CA GLN A 239 -7.18 -2.38 7.00
C GLN A 239 -7.48 -2.46 8.50
N TRP A 240 -6.54 -2.02 9.33
CA TRP A 240 -6.72 -1.91 10.78
C TRP A 240 -7.80 -0.87 11.13
N ALA A 241 -7.80 0.31 10.47
CA ALA A 241 -8.84 1.31 10.63
C ALA A 241 -10.23 0.76 10.26
N LEU A 242 -10.34 0.09 9.10
CA LEU A 242 -11.58 -0.54 8.66
C LEU A 242 -12.06 -1.65 9.62
N LYS A 243 -11.13 -2.38 10.24
CA LYS A 243 -11.45 -3.41 11.23
C LYS A 243 -12.01 -2.80 12.53
N TYR A 244 -11.25 -1.90 13.15
CA TYR A 244 -11.52 -1.44 14.52
C TYR A 244 -12.35 -0.16 14.62
N TRP A 245 -12.45 0.65 13.55
CA TRP A 245 -13.38 1.77 13.46
C TRP A 245 -14.42 1.50 12.36
N PRO A 246 -15.43 0.62 12.60
CA PRO A 246 -16.33 0.13 11.56
C PRO A 246 -17.09 1.21 10.79
N HIS A 247 -17.31 2.37 11.41
CA HIS A 247 -17.96 3.51 10.76
C HIS A 247 -17.22 3.97 9.49
N THR A 248 -15.89 3.80 9.44
CA THR A 248 -15.06 4.16 8.28
C THR A 248 -15.42 3.38 7.01
N ARG A 249 -15.98 2.17 7.14
CA ARG A 249 -16.37 1.31 6.00
C ARG A 249 -17.40 1.98 5.09
N ASN A 250 -18.29 2.78 5.66
CA ASN A 250 -19.32 3.49 4.89
C ASN A 250 -18.83 4.82 4.31
N LEU A 251 -17.65 5.28 4.72
CA LEU A 251 -17.01 6.50 4.21
C LEU A 251 -16.16 6.22 2.98
N VAL A 252 -15.74 4.96 2.80
CA VAL A 252 -14.80 4.53 1.78
C VAL A 252 -15.53 3.86 0.62
N LYS A 253 -15.40 4.43 -0.58
CA LYS A 253 -15.95 3.91 -1.84
C LYS A 253 -15.20 2.65 -2.28
N ASN A 254 -13.88 2.69 -2.15
CA ASN A 254 -12.97 1.62 -2.53
C ASN A 254 -11.58 1.84 -1.90
N PHE A 255 -10.88 0.73 -1.67
CA PHE A 255 -9.51 0.68 -1.18
C PHE A 255 -8.58 0.17 -2.29
N VAL A 256 -7.59 0.96 -2.69
CA VAL A 256 -6.53 0.52 -3.61
C VAL A 256 -5.26 0.27 -2.81
N ALA A 257 -4.79 -0.97 -2.80
CA ALA A 257 -3.67 -1.42 -2.00
C ALA A 257 -2.45 -1.67 -2.89
N ILE A 258 -1.44 -0.80 -2.80
CA ILE A 258 -0.22 -0.88 -3.60
C ILE A 258 0.88 -1.52 -2.76
N SER A 259 1.45 -2.63 -3.25
CA SER A 259 2.52 -3.38 -2.58
C SER A 259 2.20 -3.67 -1.11
N ALA A 260 0.97 -4.14 -0.85
CA ALA A 260 0.49 -4.36 0.51
C ALA A 260 1.21 -5.52 1.21
N ASP A 261 1.21 -5.44 2.53
CA ASP A 261 1.77 -6.41 3.45
C ASP A 261 0.74 -6.87 4.49
N PHE A 262 -0.48 -7.22 4.05
CA PHE A 262 -1.57 -7.66 4.95
C PHE A 262 -1.23 -8.91 5.78
N HIS A 263 -0.18 -9.65 5.40
CA HIS A 263 0.37 -10.76 6.17
C HIS A 263 1.78 -10.48 6.70
N GLY A 264 2.19 -9.22 6.73
CA GLY A 264 3.55 -8.80 7.08
C GLY A 264 4.59 -9.30 6.08
N THR A 265 5.83 -9.39 6.52
CA THR A 265 6.95 -9.90 5.73
C THR A 265 7.81 -10.85 6.55
N LEU A 266 8.30 -11.90 5.90
CA LEU A 266 9.30 -12.81 6.48
C LEU A 266 10.70 -12.18 6.54
N LEU A 267 10.88 -11.01 5.91
CA LEU A 267 12.18 -10.35 5.80
C LEU A 267 12.44 -9.34 6.93
N ALA A 268 11.41 -8.96 7.69
CA ALA A 268 11.57 -8.13 8.87
C ALA A 268 12.23 -8.96 9.98
N PRO A 269 13.42 -8.58 10.48
CA PRO A 269 14.08 -9.31 11.54
C PRO A 269 13.37 -9.06 12.88
N PRO A 270 13.12 -10.08 13.72
CA PRO A 270 12.57 -9.91 15.06
C PRO A 270 13.67 -9.47 16.05
N ILE A 271 14.36 -8.38 15.73
CA ILE A 271 15.40 -7.74 16.55
C ILE A 271 14.96 -6.33 16.94
N ALA A 272 15.66 -5.70 17.89
CA ALA A 272 15.36 -4.34 18.28
C ALA A 272 15.31 -3.39 17.07
N ALA A 273 14.17 -2.72 16.88
CA ALA A 273 13.88 -1.93 15.69
C ALA A 273 12.79 -0.90 16.01
N ALA A 274 12.44 -0.06 15.03
CA ALA A 274 11.25 0.78 15.15
C ALA A 274 9.99 -0.11 15.36
N PRO A 275 9.06 0.27 16.24
CA PRO A 275 7.82 -0.46 16.51
C PRO A 275 7.11 -1.02 15.28
N ALA A 276 6.95 -0.21 14.23
CA ALA A 276 6.29 -0.63 13.01
C ALA A 276 6.97 -1.80 12.31
N ILE A 277 8.31 -1.88 12.35
CA ILE A 277 9.06 -2.98 11.72
C ILE A 277 8.73 -4.30 12.43
N LEU A 278 8.67 -4.28 13.76
CA LEU A 278 8.29 -5.44 14.56
C LEU A 278 6.84 -5.86 14.32
N HIS A 279 5.93 -4.90 14.21
CA HIS A 279 4.54 -5.16 13.83
C HIS A 279 4.41 -5.73 12.42
N GLN A 280 5.27 -5.38 11.47
CA GLN A 280 5.23 -5.89 10.10
C GLN A 280 5.87 -7.27 9.93
N TRP A 281 6.42 -7.87 10.99
CA TRP A 281 6.89 -9.24 10.92
C TRP A 281 5.73 -10.21 10.66
N TYR A 282 5.94 -11.19 9.78
CA TYR A 282 4.89 -12.10 9.26
C TYR A 282 4.04 -12.77 10.36
N PHE A 283 4.65 -13.06 11.52
CA PHE A 283 4.00 -13.72 12.65
C PHE A 283 3.86 -12.84 13.89
N SER A 284 4.03 -11.52 13.74
CA SER A 284 3.82 -10.56 14.82
C SER A 284 2.42 -10.72 15.41
N LYS A 285 2.26 -10.41 16.70
CA LYS A 285 0.96 -10.33 17.34
C LYS A 285 0.05 -9.36 16.59
N PHE A 286 0.58 -8.25 16.10
CA PHE A 286 -0.13 -7.28 15.29
C PHE A 286 -0.73 -7.90 14.03
N ILE A 287 0.07 -8.55 13.17
CA ILE A 287 -0.41 -9.15 11.91
C ILE A 287 -1.43 -10.25 12.20
N ARG A 288 -1.11 -11.13 13.15
CA ARG A 288 -2.03 -12.23 13.49
C ARG A 288 -3.36 -11.71 14.02
N THR A 289 -3.32 -10.64 14.83
CA THR A 289 -4.51 -9.99 15.38
C THR A 289 -5.27 -9.22 14.32
N LEU A 290 -4.60 -8.54 13.39
CA LEU A 290 -5.24 -7.89 12.24
C LEU A 290 -6.02 -8.93 11.42
N ARG A 291 -5.38 -10.05 11.09
CA ARG A 291 -5.93 -11.09 10.20
C ARG A 291 -7.02 -11.95 10.83
N ALA A 292 -7.03 -12.07 12.16
CA ALA A 292 -8.05 -12.83 12.88
C ALA A 292 -9.46 -12.25 12.66
N ASN A 293 -10.47 -13.09 12.90
CA ASN A 293 -11.88 -12.75 12.74
C ASN A 293 -12.19 -12.09 11.39
N ASP A 294 -11.71 -12.73 10.32
CA ASP A 294 -11.92 -12.31 8.93
C ASP A 294 -11.33 -10.94 8.57
N GLY A 295 -10.35 -10.47 9.33
CA GLY A 295 -9.59 -9.27 8.99
C GLY A 295 -8.56 -9.49 7.87
N ASP A 296 -8.32 -10.74 7.49
CA ASP A 296 -7.63 -11.12 6.24
C ASP A 296 -8.54 -11.06 4.99
N SER A 297 -9.80 -10.65 5.16
CA SER A 297 -10.75 -10.38 4.08
C SER A 297 -11.07 -8.89 4.01
N ALA A 298 -11.34 -8.41 2.80
CA ALA A 298 -11.69 -7.02 2.54
C ALA A 298 -12.93 -6.58 3.35
N TYR A 299 -12.93 -5.32 3.79
CA TYR A 299 -14.07 -4.68 4.45
C TYR A 299 -14.87 -3.78 3.52
N VAL A 300 -14.23 -3.31 2.45
CA VAL A 300 -14.78 -2.44 1.39
C VAL A 300 -14.24 -2.95 0.05
N PRO A 301 -14.84 -2.58 -1.09
CA PRO A 301 -14.32 -3.00 -2.40
C PRO A 301 -12.82 -2.73 -2.53
N THR A 302 -12.01 -3.76 -2.80
CA THR A 302 -10.53 -3.65 -2.70
C THR A 302 -9.80 -4.08 -3.97
N THR A 303 -8.88 -3.27 -4.44
CA THR A 303 -7.93 -3.60 -5.53
C THR A 303 -6.52 -3.69 -4.98
N SER A 304 -6.00 -4.89 -4.82
CA SER A 304 -4.62 -5.14 -4.39
C SER A 304 -3.72 -5.33 -5.60
N ILE A 305 -2.60 -4.59 -5.68
CA ILE A 305 -1.68 -4.58 -6.81
C ILE A 305 -0.26 -4.74 -6.27
N TYR A 306 0.46 -5.78 -6.72
CA TYR A 306 1.76 -6.12 -6.16
C TYR A 306 2.69 -6.76 -7.20
N SER A 307 3.99 -6.79 -6.88
CA SER A 307 4.99 -7.51 -7.68
C SER A 307 5.43 -8.79 -6.97
N SER A 308 5.13 -9.94 -7.57
CA SER A 308 5.51 -11.23 -6.98
C SER A 308 7.00 -11.56 -7.10
N LEU A 309 7.67 -11.09 -8.15
CA LEU A 309 9.07 -11.43 -8.42
C LEU A 309 10.08 -10.38 -7.96
N TYR A 310 9.69 -9.10 -7.95
CA TYR A 310 10.63 -8.00 -7.75
C TYR A 310 10.48 -7.26 -6.43
N ASP A 311 9.38 -7.43 -5.68
CA ASP A 311 9.23 -6.81 -4.36
C ASP A 311 10.34 -7.29 -3.42
N GLU A 312 11.27 -6.38 -3.12
CA GLU A 312 12.45 -6.64 -2.32
C GLU A 312 12.20 -6.50 -0.82
N VAL A 313 11.08 -5.90 -0.41
CA VAL A 313 10.78 -5.57 1.00
C VAL A 313 9.79 -6.57 1.60
N VAL A 314 8.73 -6.88 0.86
CA VAL A 314 7.64 -7.73 1.33
C VAL A 314 7.76 -9.09 0.65
N GLN A 315 7.97 -10.14 1.45
CA GLN A 315 7.93 -11.52 0.97
C GLN A 315 7.24 -12.43 1.99
N PRO A 316 6.48 -13.44 1.52
CA PRO A 316 6.17 -13.75 0.11
C PRO A 316 5.21 -12.75 -0.55
N GLN A 317 5.32 -12.59 -1.88
CA GLN A 317 4.36 -11.87 -2.73
C GLN A 317 3.82 -12.73 -3.89
N ILE A 318 3.85 -14.07 -3.77
CA ILE A 318 3.47 -14.98 -4.86
C ILE A 318 2.26 -15.85 -4.50
N GLY A 319 1.33 -15.98 -5.45
CA GLY A 319 0.12 -16.80 -5.33
C GLY A 319 -0.75 -16.40 -4.14
N ASP A 320 -1.54 -17.35 -3.63
CA ASP A 320 -2.42 -17.13 -2.47
C ASP A 320 -1.66 -16.92 -1.15
N MET A 321 -0.34 -17.15 -1.15
CA MET A 321 0.53 -16.84 -0.01
C MET A 321 1.04 -15.39 -0.05
N ALA A 322 0.82 -14.66 -1.14
CA ALA A 322 1.25 -13.27 -1.25
C ALA A 322 0.73 -12.46 -0.07
N SER A 323 1.61 -11.68 0.57
CA SER A 323 1.23 -10.85 1.71
C SER A 323 0.20 -9.78 1.31
N ALA A 324 0.26 -9.31 0.06
CA ALA A 324 -0.72 -8.40 -0.51
C ALA A 324 -2.07 -9.07 -0.84
N TYR A 325 -2.18 -10.40 -0.82
CA TYR A 325 -3.42 -11.10 -1.13
C TYR A 325 -4.47 -10.83 -0.06
N ILE A 326 -5.64 -10.35 -0.48
CA ILE A 326 -6.78 -10.14 0.39
C ILE A 326 -7.98 -10.97 -0.07
N LYS A 327 -8.68 -11.59 0.89
CA LYS A 327 -9.85 -12.43 0.61
C LYS A 327 -11.12 -11.58 0.48
N ASP A 328 -12.21 -12.20 0.05
CA ASP A 328 -13.53 -11.55 -0.07
C ASP A 328 -14.65 -12.31 0.66
N LYS A 329 -14.45 -12.63 1.94
CA LYS A 329 -15.49 -13.31 2.74
C LYS A 329 -16.80 -12.52 2.86
N ARG A 330 -16.75 -11.19 2.69
CA ARG A 330 -17.89 -10.29 2.82
C ARG A 330 -18.62 -10.02 1.50
N GLY A 331 -18.11 -10.51 0.37
CA GLY A 331 -18.69 -10.27 -0.95
C GLY A 331 -18.69 -8.79 -1.35
N VAL A 332 -17.70 -8.02 -0.88
CA VAL A 332 -17.56 -6.58 -1.18
C VAL A 332 -16.89 -6.34 -2.54
N GLY A 333 -16.32 -7.37 -3.16
CA GLY A 333 -15.60 -7.31 -4.41
C GLY A 333 -14.11 -7.07 -4.19
N VAL A 334 -13.28 -8.00 -4.70
CA VAL A 334 -11.83 -7.92 -4.62
C VAL A 334 -11.18 -8.23 -5.97
N LEU A 335 -10.17 -7.44 -6.32
CA LEU A 335 -9.18 -7.77 -7.36
C LEU A 335 -7.80 -7.90 -6.71
N ASN A 336 -7.19 -9.09 -6.79
CA ASN A 336 -5.77 -9.28 -6.49
C ASN A 336 -4.98 -9.36 -7.81
N PHE A 337 -4.11 -8.38 -8.06
CA PHE A 337 -3.39 -8.19 -9.30
C PHE A 337 -1.87 -8.33 -9.10
N ASP A 338 -1.35 -9.51 -9.45
CA ASP A 338 0.08 -9.75 -9.57
C ASP A 338 0.58 -9.28 -10.94
N LEU A 339 1.44 -8.24 -10.95
CA LEU A 339 2.00 -7.67 -12.17
C LEU A 339 2.68 -8.72 -13.06
N GLN A 340 3.46 -9.63 -12.50
CA GLN A 340 4.23 -10.60 -13.28
C GLN A 340 3.34 -11.72 -13.84
N GLN A 341 2.32 -12.11 -13.08
CA GLN A 341 1.38 -13.13 -13.51
C GLN A 341 0.44 -12.61 -14.61
N ARG A 342 0.00 -11.35 -14.51
CA ARG A 342 -1.01 -10.77 -15.39
C ARG A 342 -0.42 -10.00 -16.58
N CYS A 343 0.81 -9.53 -16.47
CA CYS A 343 1.53 -8.83 -17.54
C CYS A 343 2.85 -9.55 -17.91
N PRO A 344 2.84 -10.88 -18.17
CA PRO A 344 4.08 -11.61 -18.37
C PRO A 344 4.82 -11.08 -19.61
N PHE A 345 6.13 -10.83 -19.45
CA PHE A 345 7.03 -10.38 -20.52
C PHE A 345 6.69 -9.02 -21.15
N THR A 346 5.88 -8.19 -20.48
CA THR A 346 5.64 -6.81 -20.92
C THR A 346 6.43 -5.82 -20.06
N PRO A 347 6.62 -4.57 -20.51
CA PRO A 347 7.22 -3.51 -19.70
C PRO A 347 6.61 -3.35 -18.31
N ALA A 348 5.28 -3.38 -18.16
CA ALA A 348 4.61 -3.29 -16.87
C ALA A 348 4.79 -4.54 -15.97
N GLY A 349 5.21 -5.67 -16.53
CA GLY A 349 5.44 -6.91 -15.79
C GLY A 349 6.88 -7.10 -15.34
N VAL A 350 7.81 -6.18 -15.63
CA VAL A 350 9.23 -6.35 -15.32
C VAL A 350 9.78 -5.17 -14.53
N LEU A 351 10.70 -5.43 -13.60
CA LEU A 351 11.51 -4.42 -12.93
C LEU A 351 10.72 -3.41 -12.06
N HIS A 352 9.58 -3.80 -11.49
CA HIS A 352 8.86 -3.01 -10.49
C HIS A 352 9.04 -3.61 -9.09
N GLY A 353 10.04 -3.13 -8.36
CA GLY A 353 10.22 -3.48 -6.94
C GLY A 353 9.13 -2.91 -6.04
N HIS A 354 9.35 -2.91 -4.73
CA HIS A 354 8.34 -2.53 -3.73
C HIS A 354 7.76 -1.12 -3.94
N SER A 355 8.63 -0.11 -4.14
CA SER A 355 8.20 1.24 -4.53
C SER A 355 7.92 1.36 -6.02
N GLY A 356 8.43 0.44 -6.85
CA GLY A 356 8.29 0.49 -8.29
C GLY A 356 6.83 0.38 -8.77
N VAL A 357 5.98 -0.32 -8.01
CA VAL A 357 4.55 -0.41 -8.33
C VAL A 357 3.86 0.98 -8.32
N LEU A 358 4.40 1.97 -7.60
CA LEU A 358 3.85 3.34 -7.58
C LEU A 358 4.03 4.11 -8.89
N TYR A 359 5.00 3.77 -9.73
CA TYR A 359 5.11 4.36 -11.07
C TYR A 359 4.56 3.47 -12.18
N ASN A 360 4.23 2.21 -11.89
CA ASN A 360 3.78 1.23 -12.88
C ASN A 360 2.49 1.69 -13.60
N ASN A 361 2.46 1.56 -14.92
CA ASN A 361 1.31 2.03 -15.71
C ASN A 361 0.03 1.24 -15.44
N VAL A 362 0.11 -0.08 -15.33
CA VAL A 362 -1.07 -0.92 -15.04
C VAL A 362 -1.60 -0.64 -13.64
N ALA A 363 -0.71 -0.43 -12.66
CA ALA A 363 -1.12 -0.02 -11.31
C ALA A 363 -1.89 1.30 -11.33
N TRP A 364 -1.43 2.29 -12.10
CA TRP A 364 -2.15 3.54 -12.30
C TRP A 364 -3.49 3.36 -13.02
N ALA A 365 -3.54 2.58 -14.11
CA ALA A 365 -4.76 2.35 -14.87
C ALA A 365 -5.86 1.70 -14.01
N LEU A 366 -5.50 0.66 -13.23
CA LEU A 366 -6.40 0.02 -12.27
C LEU A 366 -6.84 0.99 -11.16
N THR A 367 -5.92 1.81 -10.65
CA THR A 367 -6.24 2.83 -9.64
C THR A 367 -7.24 3.85 -10.17
N LYS A 368 -6.96 4.43 -11.35
CA LYS A 368 -7.82 5.40 -12.02
C LYS A 368 -9.21 4.83 -12.26
N ASP A 369 -9.26 3.58 -12.70
CA ASP A 369 -10.50 2.85 -12.92
C ASP A 369 -11.34 2.71 -11.63
N ALA A 370 -10.70 2.31 -10.53
CA ALA A 370 -11.37 2.16 -9.24
C ALA A 370 -11.86 3.51 -8.68
N ILE A 371 -11.11 4.60 -8.85
CA ILE A 371 -11.52 5.95 -8.43
C ILE A 371 -12.80 6.38 -9.16
N ILE A 372 -12.79 6.32 -10.50
CA ILE A 372 -13.87 6.82 -11.34
C ILE A 372 -15.13 5.97 -11.13
N ASN A 373 -15.00 4.66 -11.26
CA ASN A 373 -16.16 3.77 -11.36
C ASN A 373 -16.64 3.23 -10.02
N GLY A 374 -15.81 3.28 -8.97
CA GLY A 374 -16.09 2.57 -7.71
C GLY A 374 -15.96 1.06 -7.84
N GLY A 375 -16.10 0.39 -6.70
CA GLY A 375 -15.82 -1.04 -6.61
C GLY A 375 -14.32 -1.34 -6.74
N PRO A 376 -13.92 -2.63 -6.82
CA PRO A 376 -12.58 -2.97 -7.29
C PRO A 376 -12.44 -2.58 -8.77
N ALA A 377 -11.20 -2.38 -9.23
CA ALA A 377 -10.92 -2.13 -10.63
C ALA A 377 -11.36 -3.31 -11.51
N VAL A 378 -11.75 -3.00 -12.74
CA VAL A 378 -12.25 -3.98 -13.72
C VAL A 378 -11.37 -3.95 -14.97
N ILE A 379 -10.91 -5.13 -15.35
CA ILE A 379 -10.16 -5.34 -16.60
C ILE A 379 -11.16 -5.75 -17.68
N GLY A 380 -11.20 -5.01 -18.79
CA GLY A 380 -12.11 -5.30 -19.88
C GLY A 380 -12.54 -4.08 -20.69
N PRO A 381 -13.39 -4.29 -21.71
CA PRO A 381 -13.84 -3.23 -22.61
C PRO A 381 -14.45 -2.04 -21.87
N GLY A 382 -14.02 -0.82 -22.22
CA GLY A 382 -14.50 0.42 -21.61
C GLY A 382 -14.01 0.70 -20.19
N ARG A 383 -13.13 -0.14 -19.64
CA ARG A 383 -12.51 0.02 -18.31
C ARG A 383 -10.99 0.05 -18.45
N VAL A 384 -10.29 -1.02 -18.11
CA VAL A 384 -8.83 -1.15 -18.28
C VAL A 384 -8.51 -2.11 -19.42
N ASP A 385 -7.86 -1.60 -20.48
CA ASP A 385 -7.34 -2.38 -21.60
C ASP A 385 -5.94 -2.93 -21.30
N LEU A 386 -5.90 -4.06 -20.58
CA LEU A 386 -4.67 -4.60 -20.06
C LEU A 386 -3.58 -4.82 -21.12
N PRO A 387 -3.82 -5.42 -22.31
CA PRO A 387 -2.82 -5.53 -23.36
C PRO A 387 -2.11 -4.21 -23.70
N THR A 388 -2.86 -3.11 -23.80
CA THR A 388 -2.30 -1.78 -24.10
C THR A 388 -1.56 -1.21 -22.89
N GLU A 389 -2.19 -1.23 -21.71
CA GLU A 389 -1.60 -0.65 -20.50
C GLU A 389 -0.32 -1.37 -20.08
N SER A 390 -0.23 -2.68 -20.32
CA SER A 390 0.93 -3.52 -20.02
C SER A 390 2.18 -3.16 -20.84
N MET A 391 2.02 -2.46 -21.96
CA MET A 391 3.12 -2.07 -22.86
C MET A 391 3.86 -0.79 -22.45
N GLN A 392 3.49 -0.19 -21.32
CA GLN A 392 4.18 0.98 -20.78
C GLN A 392 4.86 0.65 -19.47
N LEU A 393 6.13 1.08 -19.34
CA LEU A 393 6.93 0.83 -18.14
C LEU A 393 6.44 1.66 -16.94
N TRP A 394 6.04 2.90 -17.19
CA TRP A 394 5.51 3.82 -16.19
C TRP A 394 4.28 4.55 -16.70
N ALA A 395 3.48 5.07 -15.77
CA ALA A 395 2.23 5.77 -16.07
C ALA A 395 2.46 7.05 -16.91
N PRO A 396 1.65 7.31 -17.96
CA PRO A 396 1.64 8.57 -18.67
C PRO A 396 1.50 9.77 -17.73
N GLY A 397 2.36 10.77 -17.91
CA GLY A 397 2.45 11.94 -17.04
C GLY A 397 3.58 11.87 -16.01
N LEU A 398 4.22 10.70 -15.86
CA LEU A 398 5.51 10.56 -15.19
C LEU A 398 6.67 10.68 -16.18
N ASN A 399 7.80 11.15 -15.69
CA ASN A 399 9.06 11.25 -16.40
C ASN A 399 10.18 10.49 -15.67
N PRO A 400 11.38 10.35 -16.25
CA PRO A 400 12.47 9.60 -15.60
C PRO A 400 12.87 10.11 -14.21
N LEU A 401 12.76 11.41 -13.94
CA LEU A 401 13.05 11.98 -12.62
C LEU A 401 12.01 11.51 -11.59
N ASP A 402 10.75 11.41 -11.97
CA ASP A 402 9.68 10.88 -11.11
C ASP A 402 9.91 9.41 -10.74
N VAL A 403 10.35 8.61 -11.72
CA VAL A 403 10.72 7.20 -11.52
C VAL A 403 11.91 7.10 -10.56
N ALA A 404 12.96 7.89 -10.78
CA ALA A 404 14.13 7.92 -9.90
C ALA A 404 13.77 8.35 -8.46
N ALA A 405 12.94 9.38 -8.31
CA ALA A 405 12.47 9.85 -7.01
C ALA A 405 11.57 8.82 -6.29
N THR A 406 10.76 8.06 -7.04
CA THR A 406 9.94 6.97 -6.49
C THR A 406 10.80 5.79 -6.05
N LEU A 407 11.84 5.42 -6.81
CA LEU A 407 12.79 4.37 -6.42
C LEU A 407 13.59 4.77 -5.18
N ALA A 408 13.95 6.05 -5.08
CA ALA A 408 14.63 6.64 -3.92
C ALA A 408 13.85 6.55 -2.59
N LEU A 409 12.55 6.25 -2.62
CA LEU A 409 11.76 6.06 -1.40
C LEU A 409 12.33 4.96 -0.49
N ILE A 410 12.89 3.90 -1.07
CA ILE A 410 13.43 2.77 -0.31
C ILE A 410 14.62 3.19 0.57
N PRO A 411 15.71 3.79 0.04
CA PRO A 411 16.81 4.26 0.88
C PRO A 411 16.42 5.41 1.82
N VAL A 412 15.49 6.31 1.42
CA VAL A 412 14.99 7.37 2.33
C VAL A 412 14.25 6.76 3.51
N ALA A 413 13.37 5.78 3.26
CA ALA A 413 12.66 5.05 4.30
C ALA A 413 13.63 4.34 5.24
N ALA A 414 14.66 3.68 4.71
CA ALA A 414 15.71 3.05 5.51
C ALA A 414 16.38 4.04 6.48
N ILE A 415 16.69 5.25 6.03
CA ILE A 415 17.31 6.28 6.87
C ILE A 415 16.34 6.76 7.96
N ASN A 416 15.07 6.98 7.63
CA ASN A 416 14.07 7.40 8.61
C ASN A 416 13.82 6.32 9.66
N MET A 417 13.82 5.04 9.27
CA MET A 417 13.75 3.91 10.21
C MET A 417 14.98 3.86 11.14
N LEU A 418 16.19 4.09 10.61
CA LEU A 418 17.44 4.12 11.41
C LEU A 418 17.50 5.32 12.37
N LYS A 419 16.90 6.46 12.01
CA LYS A 419 16.84 7.66 12.84
C LYS A 419 15.70 7.65 13.85
N PHE A 420 14.76 6.71 13.75
CA PHE A 420 13.60 6.67 14.62
C PHE A 420 13.99 6.25 16.05
N PHE A 421 13.55 7.04 17.03
CA PHE A 421 13.70 6.74 18.45
C PHE A 421 12.41 7.11 19.22
N PRO A 422 12.05 6.34 20.26
CA PRO A 422 12.78 5.16 20.77
C PRO A 422 12.57 3.90 19.91
N ILE A 423 13.62 3.08 19.76
CA ILE A 423 13.47 1.72 19.22
C ILE A 423 12.85 0.79 20.28
N ALA A 424 12.10 -0.20 19.84
CA ALA A 424 11.51 -1.22 20.70
C ALA A 424 12.37 -2.50 20.68
N PRO A 425 12.68 -3.10 21.84
CA PRO A 425 13.49 -4.33 21.91
C PRO A 425 12.69 -5.59 21.55
N ILE A 426 11.37 -5.54 21.70
CA ILE A 426 10.40 -6.58 21.38
C ILE A 426 9.15 -5.92 20.81
N GLU A 427 8.31 -6.70 20.14
CA GLU A 427 7.04 -6.20 19.61
C GLU A 427 6.20 -5.52 20.72
N PRO A 428 5.81 -4.24 20.54
CA PRO A 428 4.99 -3.53 21.52
C PRO A 428 3.65 -4.21 21.81
N ALA A 429 3.09 -3.92 22.98
CA ALA A 429 1.77 -4.42 23.34
C ALA A 429 0.69 -3.77 22.46
N LEU A 430 -0.30 -4.56 22.07
CA LEU A 430 -1.46 -4.05 21.33
C LEU A 430 -2.40 -3.27 22.25
N PRO A 431 -3.13 -2.27 21.73
CA PRO A 431 -4.11 -1.51 22.50
C PRO A 431 -5.24 -2.40 23.02
N GLU A 432 -5.89 -1.96 24.10
CA GLU A 432 -6.88 -2.75 24.85
C GLU A 432 -7.99 -3.34 23.96
N TYR A 433 -8.49 -2.56 23.00
CA TYR A 433 -9.55 -2.97 22.08
C TYR A 433 -9.15 -4.16 21.17
N ALA A 434 -7.85 -4.38 20.96
CA ALA A 434 -7.31 -5.49 20.19
C ALA A 434 -6.66 -6.56 21.08
N ALA A 435 -6.32 -6.22 22.33
CA ALA A 435 -5.59 -7.10 23.24
C ALA A 435 -6.34 -8.39 23.56
N LYS A 436 -7.68 -8.33 23.73
CA LYS A 436 -8.49 -9.54 23.98
C LYS A 436 -8.46 -10.51 22.80
N GLU A 437 -8.58 -9.99 21.58
CA GLU A 437 -8.47 -10.78 20.36
C GLU A 437 -7.07 -11.38 20.22
N SER A 438 -6.04 -10.56 20.47
CA SER A 438 -4.64 -11.02 20.46
C SER A 438 -4.36 -12.11 21.48
N ALA A 439 -4.92 -12.02 22.69
CA ALA A 439 -4.72 -12.99 23.76
C ALA A 439 -5.41 -14.33 23.47
N ALA A 440 -6.48 -14.31 22.67
CA ALA A 440 -7.16 -15.52 22.21
C ALA A 440 -6.36 -16.26 21.12
N LEU A 441 -5.34 -15.63 20.53
CA LEU A 441 -4.48 -16.27 19.55
C LEU A 441 -3.57 -17.29 20.26
N GLY A 442 -3.50 -18.51 19.71
CA GLY A 442 -2.57 -19.52 20.16
C GLY A 442 -1.09 -19.14 19.96
N PRO A 443 -0.15 -20.06 20.22
CA PRO A 443 1.27 -19.81 19.97
C PRO A 443 1.54 -19.43 18.51
N VAL A 444 2.68 -18.78 18.27
CA VAL A 444 3.15 -18.50 16.91
C VAL A 444 3.26 -19.82 16.14
N PRO A 445 2.62 -19.96 14.97
CA PRO A 445 2.75 -21.17 14.17
C PRO A 445 4.20 -21.44 13.77
N ALA A 446 4.58 -22.72 13.69
CA ALA A 446 5.86 -23.09 13.10
C ALA A 446 5.89 -22.70 11.61
N LEU A 447 7.07 -22.29 11.13
CA LEU A 447 7.29 -22.07 9.71
C LEU A 447 7.03 -23.36 8.94
N THR A 448 6.18 -23.29 7.92
CA THR A 448 6.04 -24.39 6.97
C THR A 448 7.32 -24.54 6.16
N PRO A 449 7.61 -25.71 5.54
CA PRO A 449 8.79 -25.87 4.68
C PRO A 449 8.88 -24.82 3.57
N ASP A 450 7.73 -24.40 3.03
CA ASP A 450 7.68 -23.41 1.95
C ASP A 450 8.03 -21.99 2.47
N LEU A 451 7.54 -21.60 3.65
CA LEU A 451 7.91 -20.34 4.29
C LEU A 451 9.37 -20.34 4.76
N GLN A 452 9.85 -21.47 5.27
CA GLN A 452 11.26 -21.64 5.65
C GLN A 452 12.19 -21.49 4.44
N ALA A 453 11.83 -22.06 3.29
CA ALA A 453 12.59 -21.89 2.06
C ALA A 453 12.67 -20.42 1.60
N ILE A 454 11.61 -19.63 1.83
CA ILE A 454 11.62 -18.19 1.53
C ILE A 454 12.59 -17.46 2.47
N VAL A 455 12.56 -17.75 3.78
CA VAL A 455 13.54 -17.20 4.73
C VAL A 455 14.96 -17.55 4.29
N ASP A 456 15.22 -18.82 3.98
CA ASP A 456 16.54 -19.30 3.59
C ASP A 456 17.05 -18.70 2.26
N ALA A 457 16.16 -18.46 1.31
CA ALA A 457 16.51 -17.82 0.04
C ALA A 457 16.85 -16.33 0.18
N ASN A 458 16.41 -15.69 1.27
CA ASN A 458 16.60 -14.26 1.49
C ASN A 458 17.56 -13.95 2.66
N LYS A 459 17.99 -14.93 3.46
CA LYS A 459 18.89 -14.72 4.62
C LYS A 459 20.22 -14.03 4.30
N ASN A 460 20.70 -14.17 3.05
CA ASN A 460 21.94 -13.55 2.56
C ASN A 460 21.68 -12.29 1.72
N LYS A 461 20.42 -11.95 1.45
CA LYS A 461 20.09 -10.67 0.83
C LYS A 461 20.19 -9.62 1.92
N ALA A 462 21.15 -8.71 1.77
CA ALA A 462 21.26 -7.56 2.64
C ALA A 462 20.03 -6.67 2.43
N LEU A 463 18.95 -6.96 3.15
CA LEU A 463 17.91 -5.95 3.38
C LEU A 463 18.44 -4.96 4.41
N PHE A 464 19.12 -5.48 5.44
CA PHE A 464 20.01 -4.73 6.33
C PHE A 464 21.12 -5.68 6.79
N SER A 465 22.36 -5.43 6.38
CA SER A 465 23.53 -6.23 6.80
C SER A 465 23.63 -6.25 8.34
N THR A 466 23.95 -7.42 8.91
CA THR A 466 24.20 -7.65 10.34
C THR A 466 25.42 -6.91 10.90
N LYS A 467 26.13 -6.16 10.05
CA LYS A 467 27.12 -5.14 10.44
C LYS A 467 26.70 -3.80 9.86
N PRO A 468 26.64 -2.72 10.67
CA PRO A 468 26.69 -1.38 10.11
C PRO A 468 28.07 -1.23 9.49
N ALA A 469 28.17 -1.36 8.17
CA ALA A 469 29.30 -0.77 7.46
C ALA A 469 29.02 0.74 7.44
N VAL A 470 29.34 1.40 8.54
CA VAL A 470 29.53 2.85 8.51
C VAL A 470 30.72 3.06 7.59
N ASP A 471 30.46 3.59 6.40
CA ASP A 471 31.51 4.12 5.57
C ASP A 471 32.23 5.23 6.38
N PRO A 472 33.55 5.13 6.63
CA PRO A 472 34.30 6.15 7.36
C PRO A 472 34.14 7.56 6.77
N SER A 473 33.80 7.69 5.48
CA SER A 473 33.52 8.97 4.83
C SER A 473 32.20 9.60 5.25
N VAL A 474 31.21 8.82 5.71
CA VAL A 474 29.92 9.32 6.23
C VAL A 474 30.06 9.79 7.68
N ALA A 475 30.94 9.16 8.47
CA ALA A 475 31.26 9.61 9.82
C ALA A 475 31.97 10.98 9.83
N ALA A 476 32.75 11.31 8.79
CA ALA A 476 33.42 12.60 8.64
C ALA A 476 32.46 13.74 8.23
N ALA A 477 31.35 13.43 7.56
CA ALA A 477 30.37 14.42 7.10
C ALA A 477 29.38 14.90 8.18
N LEU A 478 29.30 14.19 9.32
CA LEU A 478 28.42 14.52 10.45
C LEU A 478 29.12 15.29 11.59
N GLY A 479 30.29 15.87 11.30
CA GLY A 479 30.96 16.94 12.06
C GLY A 479 30.52 17.11 13.51
N THR A 480 31.10 16.32 14.41
CA THR A 480 31.15 16.66 15.83
C THR A 480 32.04 17.89 15.99
N THR A 481 31.48 19.09 16.03
CA THR A 481 32.10 20.18 16.80
C THR A 481 31.83 19.90 18.26
N THR A 482 32.82 19.27 18.89
CA THR A 482 32.97 19.16 20.34
C THR A 482 33.04 20.55 20.97
N ALA A 483 32.20 20.79 21.95
CA ALA A 483 32.55 21.45 23.20
C ALA A 483 31.99 20.60 24.34
#